data_AF-A0A6P0K9X3-F1
#
_entry.id   AF-A0A6P0K9X3-F1
#
_cell.length_a   1.000
_cell.length_b   1.000
_cell.length_c   1.000
_cell.angle_alpha   90.00
_cell.angle_beta   90.00
_cell.angle_gamma   90.00
#
_symmetry.space_group_name_H-M   'P 1'
#
loop_
_entity.id
_entity.type
_entity.pdbx_description
1 polymer ?
#
loop_
_entity_poly.entity_id
_entity_poly.type
_entity_poly.pdbx_seq_one_letter_code
_entity_poly.pdbx_strand_id
1 'polypeptide(L)'
;MNFNQAIQYIQAFLNVLKNPRIDFSTEALEELTTLDQCLAKQENESAEILVETIKTWCKKHIPIRDAVLAQKNAISNNFKEIENPNPGNPVDQENILDNRFPAPIVREAIQERQNISKPKSEQHDSQKSPKTN
;
A
#
# COMPACT_ATOMS: atom_id res chain seq x y z
N MET A 1 -9.05 -17.02 -2.47
CA MET A 1 -7.70 -16.68 -2.99
C MET A 1 -6.76 -17.06 -1.87
N ASN A 2 -5.70 -17.84 -2.05
CA ASN A 2 -4.99 -18.32 -0.85
C ASN A 2 -4.28 -17.18 -0.11
N PHE A 3 -4.10 -17.32 1.21
CA PHE A 3 -3.51 -16.29 2.07
C PHE A 3 -2.22 -15.68 1.49
N ASN A 4 -1.28 -16.51 1.02
CA ASN A 4 -0.03 -16.06 0.40
C ASN A 4 -0.25 -15.19 -0.85
N GLN A 5 -1.26 -15.50 -1.67
CA GLN A 5 -1.61 -14.69 -2.83
C GLN A 5 -2.25 -13.36 -2.43
N ALA A 6 -2.97 -13.33 -1.30
CA ALA A 6 -3.52 -12.11 -0.74
C ALA A 6 -2.39 -11.18 -0.28
N ILE A 7 -1.44 -11.71 0.48
CA ILE A 7 -0.25 -11.00 0.95
C ILE A 7 0.56 -10.44 -0.22
N GLN A 8 0.84 -11.25 -1.25
CA GLN A 8 1.55 -10.80 -2.45
C GLN A 8 0.82 -9.65 -3.17
N TYR A 9 -0.51 -9.70 -3.23
CA TYR A 9 -1.31 -8.64 -3.84
C TYR A 9 -1.23 -7.33 -3.03
N ILE A 10 -1.32 -7.43 -1.70
CA ILE A 10 -1.19 -6.28 -0.79
C ILE A 10 0.21 -5.67 -0.91
N GLN A 11 1.27 -6.48 -0.91
CA GLN A 11 2.64 -6.00 -1.12
C GLN A 11 2.81 -5.29 -2.47
N ALA A 12 2.23 -5.87 -3.53
CA ALA A 12 2.27 -5.25 -4.86
C ALA A 12 1.60 -3.88 -4.84
N PHE A 13 0.46 -3.75 -4.18
CA PHE A 13 -0.24 -2.48 -4.02
C PHE A 13 0.56 -1.45 -3.22
N LEU A 14 1.15 -1.86 -2.08
CA LEU A 14 2.03 -1.02 -1.27
C LEU A 14 3.22 -0.48 -2.09
N ASN A 15 3.87 -1.35 -2.86
CA ASN A 15 4.99 -0.96 -3.72
C ASN A 15 4.56 0.07 -4.78
N VAL A 16 3.36 -0.06 -5.34
CA VAL A 16 2.82 0.91 -6.31
C VAL A 16 2.53 2.26 -5.64
N LEU A 17 1.95 2.28 -4.44
CA LEU A 17 1.72 3.51 -3.68
C LEU A 17 3.04 4.23 -3.38
N LYS A 18 4.07 3.49 -2.96
CA LYS A 18 5.39 4.04 -2.61
C LYS A 18 6.24 4.42 -3.82
N ASN A 19 5.88 4.01 -5.04
CA ASN A 19 6.67 4.28 -6.23
C ASN A 19 6.36 5.67 -6.81
N PRO A 20 7.29 6.65 -6.74
CA PRO A 20 7.05 7.99 -7.24
C PRO A 20 6.95 8.06 -8.78
N ARG A 21 7.34 7.01 -9.51
CA ARG A 21 7.25 6.95 -10.97
C ARG A 21 5.86 6.59 -11.49
N ILE A 22 4.99 6.05 -10.63
CA ILE A 22 3.60 5.78 -11.00
C ILE A 22 2.82 7.08 -10.79
N ASP A 23 2.23 7.62 -11.84
CA ASP A 23 1.45 8.85 -11.73
C ASP A 23 0.01 8.51 -11.32
N PHE A 24 -0.49 9.19 -10.30
CA PHE A 24 -1.87 9.03 -9.83
C PHE A 24 -2.65 10.25 -10.29
N SER A 25 -3.72 10.03 -11.06
CA SER A 25 -4.63 11.12 -11.42
C SER A 25 -5.24 11.73 -10.16
N THR A 26 -5.67 12.99 -10.25
CA THR A 26 -6.39 13.67 -9.15
C THR A 26 -7.58 12.85 -8.66
N GLU A 27 -8.36 12.28 -9.59
CA GLU A 27 -9.49 11.39 -9.26
C GLU A 27 -9.04 10.14 -8.49
N ALA A 28 -7.92 9.52 -8.88
CA ALA A 28 -7.38 8.38 -8.15
C ALA A 28 -6.91 8.78 -6.74
N LEU A 29 -6.29 9.95 -6.57
CA LEU A 29 -5.86 10.47 -5.26
C LEU A 29 -7.06 10.79 -4.34
N GLU A 30 -8.14 11.31 -4.90
CA GLU A 30 -9.38 11.55 -4.15
C GLU A 30 -10.03 10.23 -3.73
N GLU A 31 -10.19 9.29 -4.66
CA GLU A 31 -10.76 7.97 -4.36
C GLU A 31 -9.87 7.13 -3.43
N LEU A 32 -8.56 7.40 -3.35
CA LEU A 32 -7.68 6.79 -2.34
C LEU A 32 -8.13 7.15 -0.91
N THR A 33 -8.69 8.34 -0.70
CA THR A 33 -9.25 8.72 0.62
C THR A 33 -10.44 7.84 0.96
N THR A 34 -11.30 7.59 -0.02
CA THR A 34 -12.45 6.69 0.14
C THR A 34 -11.98 5.26 0.41
N LEU A 35 -10.90 4.83 -0.25
CA LEU A 35 -10.28 3.54 0.00
C LEU A 35 -9.75 3.45 1.44
N ASP A 36 -9.01 4.45 1.95
CA ASP A 36 -8.54 4.48 3.35
C ASP A 36 -9.70 4.33 4.35
N GLN A 37 -10.81 5.04 4.13
CA GLN A 37 -12.00 4.95 4.99
C GLN A 37 -12.65 3.56 4.94
N CYS A 38 -12.69 2.92 3.77
CA CYS A 38 -13.17 1.55 3.64
C CYS A 38 -12.26 0.56 4.38
N LEU A 39 -10.94 0.71 4.23
CA LEU A 39 -9.96 -0.13 4.91
C LEU A 39 -9.99 0.05 6.43
N ALA A 40 -10.27 1.27 6.93
CA ALA A 40 -10.46 1.54 8.35
C ALA A 40 -11.63 0.75 8.96
N LYS A 41 -12.71 0.57 8.20
CA LYS A 41 -13.87 -0.23 8.63
C LYS A 41 -13.60 -1.73 8.58
N GLN A 42 -12.55 -2.13 7.86
CA GLN A 42 -12.12 -3.52 7.65
C GLN A 42 -10.82 -3.83 8.37
N GLU A 43 -10.47 -3.06 9.41
CA GLU A 43 -9.17 -3.16 10.08
C GLU A 43 -8.90 -4.54 10.68
N ASN A 44 -9.96 -5.23 11.13
CA ASN A 44 -9.89 -6.57 11.72
C ASN A 44 -10.32 -7.68 10.75
N GLU A 45 -10.49 -7.37 9.46
CA GLU A 45 -10.87 -8.34 8.45
C GLU A 45 -9.65 -9.13 7.94
N SER A 46 -9.91 -10.25 7.27
CA SER A 46 -8.85 -11.06 6.69
C SER A 46 -8.18 -10.36 5.49
N ALA A 47 -6.94 -10.76 5.20
CA ALA A 47 -6.20 -10.28 4.03
C ALA A 47 -6.96 -10.49 2.71
N GLU A 48 -7.79 -11.54 2.62
CA GLU A 48 -8.60 -11.82 1.43
C GLU A 48 -9.65 -10.73 1.20
N ILE A 49 -10.42 -10.38 2.24
CA ILE A 49 -11.43 -9.32 2.19
C ILE A 49 -10.78 -7.98 1.84
N LEU A 50 -9.63 -7.69 2.44
CA LEU A 50 -8.88 -6.47 2.16
C LEU A 50 -8.48 -6.37 0.67
N VAL A 51 -8.01 -7.48 0.10
CA VAL A 51 -7.65 -7.55 -1.33
C VAL A 51 -8.86 -7.36 -2.23
N GLU A 52 -10.05 -7.84 -1.86
CA GLU A 52 -11.25 -7.61 -2.66
C GLU A 52 -11.62 -6.12 -2.71
N THR A 53 -11.48 -5.41 -1.60
CA THR A 53 -11.67 -3.96 -1.54
C THR A 53 -10.66 -3.24 -2.44
N ILE A 54 -9.36 -3.57 -2.32
CA ILE A 54 -8.31 -2.98 -3.16
C ILE A 54 -8.53 -3.31 -4.65
N LYS A 55 -8.90 -4.55 -4.98
CA LYS A 55 -9.22 -4.95 -6.37
C LYS A 55 -10.39 -4.17 -6.93
N THR A 56 -11.43 -3.94 -6.14
CA THR A 56 -12.61 -3.18 -6.56
C THR A 56 -12.23 -1.74 -6.88
N TRP A 57 -11.37 -1.14 -6.07
CA TRP A 57 -10.81 0.18 -6.35
C TRP A 57 -9.93 0.17 -7.62
N CYS A 58 -8.99 -0.77 -7.74
CA CYS A 58 -8.13 -0.90 -8.93
C CYS A 58 -8.92 -1.10 -10.24
N LYS A 59 -10.11 -1.72 -10.21
CA LYS A 59 -10.95 -1.88 -11.42
C LYS A 59 -11.36 -0.53 -12.03
N LYS A 60 -11.49 0.52 -11.22
CA LYS A 60 -11.78 1.87 -11.70
C LYS A 60 -10.53 2.58 -12.22
N HIS A 61 -9.37 2.26 -11.65
CA HIS A 61 -8.09 2.89 -11.96
C HIS A 61 -7.17 1.96 -12.75
N ILE A 62 -7.49 1.74 -14.03
CA ILE A 62 -6.83 0.77 -14.91
C ILE A 62 -5.28 0.89 -14.95
N PRO A 63 -4.66 2.08 -15.05
CA PRO A 63 -3.20 2.19 -15.06
C PRO A 63 -2.56 1.69 -13.76
N ILE A 64 -3.23 1.95 -12.63
CA ILE A 64 -2.76 1.55 -11.30
C ILE A 64 -2.95 0.05 -11.14
N ARG A 65 -4.07 -0.51 -11.58
CA ARG A 65 -4.29 -1.96 -11.63
C ARG A 65 -3.17 -2.67 -12.39
N ASP A 66 -2.80 -2.18 -13.57
CA ASP A 66 -1.79 -2.81 -14.41
C ASP A 66 -0.41 -2.73 -13.74
N ALA A 67 -0.07 -1.62 -13.10
CA ALA A 67 1.13 -1.50 -12.27
C ALA A 67 1.15 -2.49 -11.09
N VAL A 68 0.02 -2.65 -10.39
CA VAL A 68 -0.12 -3.61 -9.29
C VAL A 68 0.05 -5.04 -9.78
N LEU A 69 -0.53 -5.38 -10.93
CA LEU A 69 -0.39 -6.72 -11.52
C LEU A 69 1.04 -7.00 -11.97
N ALA A 70 1.71 -6.03 -12.58
CA ALA A 70 3.12 -6.14 -12.97
C ALA A 70 4.01 -6.38 -11.73
N GLN A 71 3.80 -5.61 -10.66
CA GLN A 71 4.54 -5.75 -9.42
C GLN A 71 4.25 -7.09 -8.72
N LYS A 72 2.99 -7.54 -8.72
CA LYS A 72 2.60 -8.85 -8.19
C LYS A 72 3.27 -9.99 -8.94
N ASN A 73 3.35 -9.90 -10.27
CA ASN A 73 4.04 -10.89 -11.09
C ASN A 73 5.55 -10.89 -10.81
N ALA A 74 6.16 -9.71 -10.63
CA ALA A 74 7.56 -9.59 -10.23
C ALA A 74 7.81 -10.25 -8.86
N ILE A 75 6.95 -9.99 -7.87
CA ILE A 75 7.02 -10.63 -6.55
C ILE A 75 6.87 -12.15 -6.70
N SER A 76 5.84 -12.62 -7.41
CA SER A 76 5.61 -14.06 -7.63
C SER A 76 6.78 -14.77 -8.31
N ASN A 77 7.49 -14.09 -9.22
CA ASN A 77 8.68 -14.65 -9.88
C ASN A 77 9.87 -14.72 -8.93
N ASN A 78 10.07 -13.70 -8.09
CA ASN A 78 11.10 -13.73 -7.05
C ASN A 78 10.82 -14.84 -6.02
N PHE A 79 9.57 -15.03 -5.60
CA PHE A 79 9.19 -16.14 -4.71
C PHE A 79 9.47 -17.54 -5.30
N LYS A 80 9.46 -17.68 -6.63
CA LYS A 80 9.86 -18.93 -7.30
C LYS A 80 11.37 -19.15 -7.28
N GLU A 81 12.18 -18.10 -7.23
CA GLU A 81 13.64 -18.21 -7.02
C GLU A 81 13.99 -18.56 -5.56
N ILE A 82 13.13 -18.25 -4.59
CA ILE A 82 13.33 -18.58 -3.16
C ILE A 82 13.13 -20.08 -2.86
N GLU A 83 12.70 -20.90 -3.83
CA GLU A 83 12.81 -22.37 -3.71
C GLU A 83 14.27 -22.87 -3.82
N ASN A 84 15.24 -21.98 -4.11
CA ASN A 84 16.67 -22.19 -3.88
C ASN A 84 17.19 -21.12 -2.90
N PRO A 85 17.43 -21.45 -1.62
CA PRO A 85 17.88 -20.48 -0.64
C PRO A 85 19.36 -20.15 -0.89
N ASN A 86 19.62 -19.09 -1.65
CA ASN A 86 20.89 -18.38 -1.52
C ASN A 86 20.81 -17.49 -0.26
N PRO A 87 21.72 -17.63 0.73
CA PRO A 87 21.61 -16.99 2.04
C PRO A 87 21.97 -15.50 2.07
N GLY A 88 21.77 -14.78 0.95
CA GLY A 88 22.13 -13.37 0.80
C GLY A 88 20.91 -12.47 0.60
N ASN A 89 20.21 -12.16 1.70
CA ASN A 89 19.18 -11.11 1.86
C ASN A 89 17.85 -11.25 1.08
N PRO A 90 16.79 -11.68 1.79
CA PRO A 90 15.43 -11.16 1.60
C PRO A 90 14.74 -10.76 2.93
N VAL A 91 15.51 -10.33 3.95
CA VAL A 91 15.03 -10.25 5.35
C VAL A 91 13.99 -9.15 5.64
N ASP A 92 13.87 -8.10 4.82
CA ASP A 92 12.99 -6.96 5.17
C ASP A 92 11.57 -7.02 4.58
N GLN A 93 11.28 -7.90 3.61
CA GLN A 93 9.93 -7.95 2.98
C GLN A 93 9.00 -9.00 3.59
N GLU A 94 9.54 -10.09 4.17
CA GLU A 94 8.72 -11.16 4.77
C GLU A 94 8.09 -10.75 6.12
N ASN A 95 8.75 -9.88 6.89
CA ASN A 95 8.33 -9.60 8.28
C ASN A 95 7.21 -8.55 8.42
N ILE A 96 7.00 -7.70 7.41
CA ILE A 96 6.06 -6.56 7.55
C ILE A 96 4.59 -7.02 7.57
N LEU A 97 4.27 -8.17 6.95
CA LEU A 97 2.89 -8.70 6.86
C LEU A 97 2.66 -9.97 7.69
N ASP A 98 3.61 -10.35 8.54
CA ASP A 98 3.43 -11.39 9.56
C ASP A 98 2.42 -10.95 10.66
N ASN A 99 2.09 -9.65 10.67
CA ASN A 99 1.03 -9.10 11.50
C ASN A 99 -0.35 -9.50 10.93
N ARG A 100 -1.20 -10.12 11.77
CA ARG A 100 -2.47 -10.77 11.36
C ARG A 100 -3.45 -9.86 10.59
N PHE A 101 -3.25 -8.54 10.63
CA PHE A 101 -4.12 -7.56 9.98
C PHE A 101 -3.31 -6.61 9.10
N PRO A 102 -3.38 -6.74 7.76
CA PRO A 102 -2.59 -5.93 6.84
C PRO A 102 -3.16 -4.52 6.59
N ALA A 103 -4.38 -4.25 7.07
CA ALA A 103 -5.07 -2.98 6.83
C ALA A 103 -4.31 -1.74 7.33
N PRO A 104 -3.74 -1.70 8.55
CA PRO A 104 -3.04 -0.52 9.05
C PRO A 104 -1.85 -0.10 8.16
N ILE A 105 -1.08 -1.07 7.67
CA ILE A 105 0.09 -0.83 6.82
C ILE A 105 -0.32 -0.25 5.46
N VAL A 106 -1.43 -0.74 4.90
CA VAL A 106 -1.98 -0.20 3.64
C VAL A 106 -2.45 1.24 3.84
N ARG A 107 -3.13 1.51 4.94
CA ARG A 107 -3.62 2.86 5.28
C ARG A 107 -2.48 3.86 5.45
N GLU A 108 -1.42 3.48 6.15
CA GLU A 108 -0.22 4.31 6.31
C GLU A 108 0.41 4.68 4.95
N ALA A 109 0.56 3.70 4.05
CA ALA A 109 1.10 3.95 2.71
C ALA A 109 0.19 4.84 1.85
N ILE A 110 -1.14 4.74 2.00
CA ILE A 110 -2.08 5.65 1.33
C ILE A 110 -1.88 7.08 1.84
N GLN A 111 -1.81 7.28 3.16
CA GLN A 111 -1.60 8.59 3.77
C GLN A 111 -0.28 9.21 3.34
N GLU A 112 0.80 8.43 3.34
CA GLU A 112 2.12 8.87 2.86
C GLU A 112 2.03 9.35 1.41
N ARG A 113 1.40 8.56 0.53
CA ARG A 113 1.25 8.90 -0.88
C ARG A 113 0.42 10.18 -1.09
N GLN A 114 -0.64 10.35 -0.30
CA GLN A 114 -1.46 11.55 -0.35
C GLN A 114 -0.70 12.79 0.14
N ASN A 115 0.14 12.65 1.17
CA ASN A 115 0.98 13.75 1.66
C ASN A 115 2.06 14.16 0.65
N ILE A 116 2.65 13.20 -0.09
CA ILE A 116 3.61 13.48 -1.16
C ILE A 116 2.94 14.20 -2.34
N SER A 117 1.67 13.89 -2.62
CA SER A 117 0.93 14.45 -3.76
C SER A 117 0.29 15.81 -3.45
N LYS A 118 0.20 16.21 -2.18
CA LYS A 118 -0.22 17.56 -1.80
C LYS A 118 0.92 18.55 -2.11
N PRO A 119 0.67 19.66 -2.83
CA PRO A 119 1.66 20.72 -2.94
C PRO A 119 2.01 21.23 -1.55
N LYS A 120 3.29 21.60 -1.38
CA LYS A 120 3.96 22.02 -0.13
C LYS A 120 3.43 23.34 0.48
N SER A 121 2.15 23.65 0.29
CA SER A 121 1.51 24.93 0.62
C SER A 121 0.77 24.93 1.97
N GLU A 122 0.60 23.79 2.65
CA GLU A 122 -0.12 23.71 3.93
C GLU A 122 0.64 22.97 5.04
N GLN A 123 1.98 22.91 4.97
CA GLN A 123 2.81 22.46 6.10
C GLN A 123 3.46 23.61 6.87
N HIS A 124 3.06 24.86 6.62
CA HIS A 124 3.49 25.98 7.46
C HIS A 124 2.51 26.23 8.60
N ASP A 125 3.06 26.10 9.81
CA ASP A 125 2.57 26.59 11.09
C ASP A 125 1.37 25.89 11.73
N SER A 126 1.66 24.84 12.50
CA SER A 126 1.12 24.73 13.86
C SER A 126 1.94 23.73 14.69
N GLN A 127 3.22 24.04 14.96
CA GLN A 127 3.91 23.45 16.12
C GLN A 127 5.22 24.17 16.49
N LYS A 128 5.12 25.21 17.34
CA LYS A 128 6.02 25.44 18.49
C LYS A 128 5.44 26.54 19.41
N SER A 129 4.60 26.19 20.39
CA SER A 129 4.92 26.02 21.82
C SER A 129 4.99 27.33 22.65
N PRO A 130 4.55 27.28 23.93
CA PRO A 130 4.28 28.46 24.77
C PRO A 130 5.57 29.07 25.32
N LYS A 131 5.55 30.39 25.58
CA LYS A 131 6.54 31.04 26.44
C LYS A 131 5.84 31.85 27.53
N THR A 132 5.86 31.27 28.71
CA THR A 132 5.83 31.93 30.02
C THR A 132 7.10 32.77 30.17
N ASN A 133 6.95 34.06 30.47
CA ASN A 133 7.67 34.77 31.55
C ASN A 133 6.97 36.10 31.82
#